data_AF-H2MUV6-F1
#
_entry.id   AF-H2MUV6-F1
#
_cell.length_a   1.000
_cell.length_b   1.000
_cell.length_c   1.000
_cell.angle_alpha   90.00
_cell.angle_beta   90.00
_cell.angle_gamma   90.00
#
_symmetry.space_group_name_H-M   'P 1'
#
loop_
_entity.id
_entity.type
_entity.pdbx_description
1 polymer ?
#
loop_
_entity_poly.entity_id
_entity_poly.type
_entity_poly.pdbx_seq_one_letter_code
_entity_poly.pdbx_strand_id
1 'polypeptide(L)'
;MGSKQSIFTAQQLDAYQVGGTPPEDFLVLFYRYRDLAPQLVPLDYTKEPDVKLPYELIGSMPELKDNPFRQRIAEVFSEDGEGNMSLDDFLDMFSVLSEMAPRDLKAYYAFKIYDFNNDDFLCKSDLEKTLTKLTRGELGEDEVKMVCEKVMDEADLDNDGRLSLEDFQHMIVRAPDFLSTFHIRI
;
A
#
# COMPACT_ATOMS: atom_id res chain seq x y z
N MET A 1 -24.90 31.87 -15.60
CA MET A 1 -24.98 31.40 -14.20
C MET A 1 -24.55 29.94 -14.19
N GLY A 2 -23.25 29.69 -14.02
CA GLY A 2 -22.74 28.32 -13.96
C GLY A 2 -22.96 27.79 -12.55
N SER A 3 -23.97 26.96 -12.37
CA SER A 3 -24.10 26.13 -11.17
C SER A 3 -22.78 25.38 -11.01
N LYS A 4 -21.99 25.71 -9.97
CA LYS A 4 -20.88 24.87 -9.54
C LYS A 4 -21.51 23.54 -9.14
N GLN A 5 -21.51 22.56 -10.05
CA GLN A 5 -21.84 21.20 -9.68
C GLN A 5 -20.78 20.77 -8.68
N SER A 6 -21.23 20.50 -7.45
CA SER A 6 -20.35 19.98 -6.41
C SER A 6 -20.09 18.52 -6.74
N ILE A 7 -18.81 18.16 -6.89
CA ILE A 7 -18.38 16.78 -7.18
C ILE A 7 -18.77 15.85 -6.02
N PHE A 8 -18.63 16.36 -4.79
CA PHE A 8 -18.96 15.70 -3.54
C PHE A 8 -19.92 16.56 -2.71
N THR A 9 -20.62 15.94 -1.78
CA THR A 9 -21.40 16.65 -0.74
C THR A 9 -20.45 17.22 0.34
N ALA A 10 -20.92 18.21 1.09
CA ALA A 10 -20.13 18.77 2.19
C ALA A 10 -19.81 17.72 3.27
N GLN A 11 -20.75 16.82 3.55
CA GLN A 11 -20.57 15.74 4.54
C GLN A 11 -19.50 14.73 4.10
N GLN A 12 -19.43 14.41 2.81
CA GLN A 12 -18.37 13.55 2.26
C GLN A 12 -17.01 14.21 2.39
N LEU A 13 -16.89 15.49 2.01
CA LEU A 13 -15.64 16.23 2.16
C LEU A 13 -15.18 16.32 3.62
N ASP A 14 -16.12 16.44 4.56
CA ASP A 14 -15.82 16.42 6.00
C ASP A 14 -15.39 15.02 6.47
N ALA A 15 -16.03 13.95 5.98
CA ALA A 15 -15.67 12.57 6.32
C ALA A 15 -14.24 12.22 5.85
N TYR A 16 -13.87 12.58 4.63
CA TYR A 16 -12.53 12.35 4.09
C TYR A 16 -11.44 13.18 4.80
N GLN A 17 -11.79 14.37 5.30
CA GLN A 17 -10.88 15.17 6.15
C GLN A 17 -10.58 14.48 7.48
N VAL A 18 -11.56 13.80 8.07
CA VAL A 18 -11.37 13.03 9.32
C VAL A 18 -10.44 11.85 9.10
N GLY A 19 -10.38 11.28 7.89
CA GLY A 19 -9.46 10.21 7.48
C GLY A 19 -7.98 10.63 7.33
N GLY A 20 -7.65 11.89 7.63
CA GLY A 20 -6.26 12.37 7.63
C GLY A 20 -5.73 12.83 6.27
N THR A 21 -6.57 12.84 5.23
CA THR A 21 -6.21 13.40 3.91
C THR A 21 -6.67 14.87 3.82
N PRO A 22 -5.76 15.83 3.59
CA PRO A 22 -6.14 17.22 3.37
C PRO A 22 -7.11 17.39 2.18
N PRO A 23 -8.05 18.36 2.21
CA PRO A 23 -9.03 18.56 1.13
C PRO A 23 -8.40 18.82 -0.25
N GLU A 24 -7.24 19.47 -0.25
CA GLU A 24 -6.47 19.77 -1.47
C GLU A 24 -5.89 18.51 -2.09
N ASP A 25 -5.32 17.62 -1.26
CA ASP A 25 -4.79 16.33 -1.69
C ASP A 25 -5.90 15.39 -2.14
N PHE A 26 -7.04 15.39 -1.44
CA PHE A 26 -8.20 14.57 -1.79
C PHE A 26 -8.70 14.88 -3.22
N LEU A 27 -8.87 16.15 -3.58
CA LEU A 27 -9.32 16.50 -4.93
C LEU A 27 -8.28 16.13 -5.98
N VAL A 28 -6.99 16.32 -5.69
CA VAL A 28 -5.90 15.90 -6.59
C VAL A 28 -5.94 14.38 -6.82
N LEU A 29 -6.07 13.60 -5.76
CA LEU A 29 -6.17 12.14 -5.82
C LEU A 29 -7.43 11.69 -6.57
N PHE A 30 -8.58 12.33 -6.34
CA PHE A 30 -9.80 12.04 -7.07
C PHE A 30 -9.65 12.30 -8.58
N TYR A 31 -9.06 13.44 -8.97
CA TYR A 31 -8.83 13.71 -10.40
C TYR A 31 -7.84 12.71 -11.01
N ARG A 32 -6.81 12.27 -10.28
CA ARG A 32 -5.91 11.20 -10.73
C ARG A 32 -6.65 9.88 -10.91
N TYR A 33 -7.46 9.47 -9.93
CA TYR A 33 -8.30 8.28 -10.01
C TYR A 33 -9.23 8.34 -11.23
N ARG A 34 -9.86 9.50 -11.45
CA ARG A 34 -10.67 9.75 -12.65
C ARG A 34 -9.86 9.66 -13.94
N ASP A 35 -8.68 10.26 -14.00
CA ASP A 35 -7.85 10.31 -15.22
C ASP A 35 -7.41 8.92 -15.68
N LEU A 36 -7.32 7.96 -14.76
CA LEU A 36 -7.06 6.55 -15.10
C LEU A 36 -8.22 5.92 -15.89
N ALA A 37 -9.48 6.24 -15.55
CA ALA A 37 -10.65 5.77 -16.28
C ALA A 37 -11.79 6.80 -16.30
N PRO A 38 -11.67 7.85 -17.13
CA PRO A 38 -12.65 8.93 -17.16
C PRO A 38 -14.04 8.46 -17.64
N GLN A 39 -14.09 7.32 -18.33
CA GLN A 39 -15.32 6.65 -18.77
C GLN A 39 -16.01 5.81 -17.69
N LEU A 40 -15.28 5.35 -16.67
CA LEU A 40 -15.83 4.52 -15.58
C LEU A 40 -16.19 5.38 -14.37
N VAL A 41 -15.30 6.29 -14.00
CA VAL A 41 -15.49 7.21 -12.88
C VAL A 41 -16.37 8.36 -13.38
N PRO A 42 -17.45 8.75 -12.69
CA PRO A 42 -18.23 9.97 -13.00
C PRO A 42 -17.70 11.21 -12.27
N LEU A 43 -18.00 12.41 -12.79
CA LEU A 43 -17.65 13.69 -12.13
C LEU A 43 -18.60 14.01 -10.97
N ASP A 44 -19.77 13.38 -10.93
CA ASP A 44 -20.73 13.49 -9.85
C ASP A 44 -20.59 12.25 -8.96
N TYR A 45 -19.95 12.43 -7.81
CA TYR A 45 -19.76 11.39 -6.79
C TYR A 45 -20.72 11.55 -5.60
N THR A 46 -21.70 12.48 -5.70
CA THR A 46 -22.66 12.75 -4.60
C THR A 46 -23.55 11.56 -4.26
N LYS A 47 -23.62 10.56 -5.13
CA LYS A 47 -24.38 9.32 -4.96
C LYS A 47 -23.53 8.11 -4.58
N GLU A 48 -22.23 8.29 -4.34
CA GLU A 48 -21.29 7.20 -4.01
C GLU A 48 -21.42 6.03 -4.98
N PRO A 49 -21.17 6.26 -6.28
CA PRO A 49 -21.23 5.18 -7.25
C PRO A 49 -20.14 4.15 -6.92
N ASP A 50 -20.52 2.87 -6.86
CA ASP A 50 -19.61 1.75 -6.68
C ASP A 50 -18.80 1.54 -7.97
N VAL A 51 -17.72 2.32 -8.10
CA VAL A 51 -16.79 2.27 -9.22
C VAL A 51 -15.45 1.79 -8.72
N LYS A 52 -15.02 0.65 -9.25
CA LYS A 52 -13.69 0.10 -9.01
C LYS A 52 -12.85 0.16 -10.28
N LEU A 53 -11.61 0.61 -10.15
CA LEU A 53 -10.64 0.56 -11.23
C LEU A 53 -9.93 -0.79 -11.24
N PRO A 54 -9.77 -1.41 -12.42
CA PRO A 54 -9.02 -2.65 -12.51
C PRO A 54 -7.53 -2.41 -12.21
N TYR A 55 -6.90 -3.46 -11.66
CA TYR A 55 -5.47 -3.44 -11.34
C TYR A 55 -4.60 -2.98 -12.51
N GLU A 56 -4.94 -3.29 -13.77
CA GLU A 56 -4.09 -2.91 -14.91
C GLU A 56 -3.91 -1.40 -15.03
N LEU A 57 -4.93 -0.61 -14.67
CA LEU A 57 -4.84 0.85 -14.67
C LEU A 57 -4.03 1.35 -13.47
N ILE A 58 -4.31 0.82 -12.28
CA ILE A 58 -3.59 1.16 -11.04
C ILE A 58 -2.10 0.84 -11.16
N GLY A 59 -1.77 -0.37 -11.61
CA GLY A 59 -0.39 -0.83 -11.80
C GLY A 59 0.37 -0.13 -12.92
N SER A 60 -0.34 0.54 -13.85
CA SER A 60 0.27 1.35 -14.91
C SER A 60 0.74 2.73 -14.46
N MET A 61 0.33 3.17 -13.27
CA MET A 61 0.71 4.46 -12.69
C MET A 61 2.23 4.58 -12.56
N PRO A 62 2.82 5.74 -12.91
CA PRO A 62 4.26 6.00 -12.76
C PRO A 62 4.83 5.65 -11.37
N GLU A 63 4.03 5.85 -10.33
CA GLU A 63 4.35 5.64 -8.93
C GLU A 63 4.49 4.16 -8.56
N LEU A 64 3.71 3.30 -9.22
CA LEU A 64 3.67 1.86 -8.94
C LEU A 64 4.38 1.03 -10.02
N LYS A 65 4.45 1.48 -11.27
CA LYS A 65 4.94 0.67 -12.40
C LYS A 65 6.35 0.13 -12.17
N ASP A 66 7.23 0.91 -11.54
CA ASP A 66 8.63 0.54 -11.32
C ASP A 66 8.83 -0.20 -9.97
N ASN A 67 7.78 -0.31 -9.16
CA ASN A 67 7.83 -0.97 -7.86
C ASN A 67 7.64 -2.49 -8.01
N PRO A 68 8.60 -3.33 -7.54
CA PRO A 68 8.49 -4.79 -7.63
C PRO A 68 7.33 -5.38 -6.81
N PHE A 69 6.80 -4.63 -5.84
CA PHE A 69 5.67 -5.02 -5.00
C PHE A 69 4.35 -4.43 -5.47
N ARG A 70 4.28 -3.75 -6.62
CA ARG A 70 3.06 -3.06 -7.09
C ARG A 70 1.80 -3.92 -7.08
N GLN A 71 1.93 -5.20 -7.41
CA GLN A 71 0.81 -6.14 -7.39
C GLN A 71 0.36 -6.42 -5.95
N ARG A 72 1.30 -6.69 -5.03
CA ARG A 72 0.98 -6.92 -3.61
C ARG A 72 0.42 -5.67 -2.96
N ILE A 73 0.97 -4.50 -3.26
CA ILE A 73 0.41 -3.22 -2.82
C ILE A 73 -1.05 -3.14 -3.26
N ALA A 74 -1.33 -3.42 -4.53
CA ALA A 74 -2.70 -3.35 -5.01
C ALA A 74 -3.63 -4.36 -4.33
N GLU A 75 -3.20 -5.61 -4.20
CA GLU A 75 -3.96 -6.69 -3.55
C GLU A 75 -4.24 -6.41 -2.06
N VAL A 76 -3.30 -5.76 -1.35
CA VAL A 76 -3.45 -5.44 0.08
C VAL A 76 -4.41 -4.28 0.32
N PHE A 77 -4.43 -3.28 -0.57
CA PHE A 77 -5.35 -2.15 -0.46
C PHE A 77 -6.73 -2.44 -1.08
N SER A 78 -6.83 -3.40 -2.00
CA SER A 78 -8.11 -3.81 -2.55
C SER A 78 -8.92 -4.63 -1.54
N GLU A 79 -10.18 -4.27 -1.32
CA GLU A 79 -11.08 -5.06 -0.46
C GLU A 79 -11.32 -6.49 -0.98
N ASP A 80 -11.27 -6.68 -2.29
CA ASP A 80 -11.52 -7.98 -2.94
C ASP A 80 -10.28 -8.87 -3.03
N GLY A 81 -9.09 -8.32 -2.73
CA GLY A 81 -7.80 -9.02 -2.86
C GLY A 81 -7.40 -9.31 -4.31
N GLU A 82 -8.13 -8.80 -5.30
CA GLU A 82 -7.82 -8.97 -6.72
C GLU A 82 -7.00 -7.79 -7.28
N GLY A 83 -6.80 -6.75 -6.47
CA GLY A 83 -6.08 -5.53 -6.85
C GLY A 83 -6.96 -4.49 -7.55
N ASN A 84 -8.28 -4.70 -7.61
CA ASN A 84 -9.21 -3.68 -8.08
C ASN A 84 -9.46 -2.69 -6.94
N MET A 85 -9.30 -1.40 -7.23
CA MET A 85 -9.41 -0.36 -6.19
C MET A 85 -10.65 0.47 -6.36
N SER A 86 -11.39 0.67 -5.27
CA SER A 86 -12.37 1.75 -5.15
C SER A 86 -11.67 3.11 -4.97
N LEU A 87 -12.44 4.20 -4.97
CA LEU A 87 -11.90 5.53 -4.63
C LEU A 87 -11.36 5.54 -3.20
N ASP A 88 -12.03 4.87 -2.27
CA ASP A 88 -11.63 4.82 -0.86
C ASP A 88 -10.32 4.03 -0.71
N ASP A 89 -10.19 2.86 -1.36
CA ASP A 89 -8.97 2.05 -1.39
C ASP A 89 -7.78 2.86 -1.94
N PHE A 90 -8.04 3.65 -2.99
CA PHE A 90 -7.04 4.51 -3.61
C PHE A 90 -6.57 5.61 -2.67
N LEU A 91 -7.50 6.27 -1.97
CA LEU A 91 -7.19 7.30 -0.98
C LEU A 91 -6.41 6.72 0.21
N ASP A 92 -6.83 5.56 0.72
CA ASP A 92 -6.16 4.87 1.81
C ASP A 92 -4.73 4.46 1.42
N MET A 93 -4.54 3.95 0.20
CA MET A 93 -3.21 3.64 -0.33
C MET A 93 -2.29 4.86 -0.31
N PHE A 94 -2.73 5.99 -0.84
CA PHE A 94 -1.91 7.22 -0.86
C PHE A 94 -1.72 7.83 0.53
N SER A 95 -2.72 7.72 1.40
CA SER A 95 -2.64 8.16 2.80
C SER A 95 -1.57 7.39 3.57
N VAL A 96 -1.54 6.07 3.43
CA VAL A 96 -0.55 5.20 4.09
C VAL A 96 0.85 5.39 3.49
N LEU A 97 0.96 5.54 2.18
CA LEU A 97 2.23 5.71 1.48
C LEU A 97 2.77 7.14 1.52
N SER A 98 2.01 8.09 2.07
CA SER A 98 2.44 9.47 2.30
C SER A 98 3.64 9.54 3.26
N GLU A 99 4.54 10.51 3.06
CA GLU A 99 5.66 10.75 3.99
C GLU A 99 5.17 11.06 5.42
N MET A 100 3.97 11.64 5.56
CA MET A 100 3.38 12.04 6.85
C MET A 100 2.65 10.92 7.60
N ALA A 101 2.50 9.73 7.00
CA ALA A 101 1.75 8.64 7.63
C ALA A 101 2.44 8.13 8.91
N PRO A 102 1.67 7.74 9.95
CA PRO A 102 2.21 7.16 11.18
C PRO A 102 3.07 5.92 10.90
N ARG A 103 4.17 5.79 11.64
CA ARG A 103 5.11 4.66 11.46
C ARG A 103 4.44 3.31 11.68
N ASP A 104 3.57 3.21 12.68
CA ASP A 104 2.88 1.96 13.02
C ASP A 104 1.94 1.53 11.90
N LEU A 105 1.26 2.49 11.25
CA LEU A 105 0.40 2.25 10.10
C LEU A 105 1.23 1.77 8.90
N LYS A 106 2.37 2.41 8.62
CA LYS A 106 3.29 1.97 7.55
C LYS A 106 3.85 0.58 7.82
N ALA A 107 4.25 0.30 9.06
CA ALA A 107 4.75 -1.01 9.44
C ALA A 107 3.69 -2.10 9.25
N TYR A 108 2.43 -1.81 9.62
CA TYR A 108 1.30 -2.72 9.42
C TYR A 108 1.07 -3.04 7.94
N TYR A 109 1.01 -2.03 7.07
CA TYR A 109 0.80 -2.27 5.64
C TYR A 109 2.02 -2.90 4.97
N ALA A 110 3.24 -2.53 5.37
CA ALA A 110 4.46 -3.18 4.89
C ALA A 110 4.48 -4.68 5.25
N PHE A 111 4.06 -5.01 6.48
CA PHE A 111 3.91 -6.40 6.93
C PHE A 111 2.93 -7.16 6.02
N LYS A 112 1.74 -6.60 5.78
CA LYS A 112 0.73 -7.20 4.89
C LYS A 112 1.21 -7.37 3.45
N ILE A 113 2.05 -6.46 2.94
CA ILE A 113 2.61 -6.55 1.58
C ILE A 113 3.65 -7.68 1.48
N TYR A 114 4.42 -7.90 2.54
CA TYR A 114 5.44 -8.96 2.58
C TYR A 114 4.87 -10.32 2.94
N ASP A 115 3.75 -10.39 3.65
CA ASP A 115 3.01 -11.63 3.90
C ASP A 115 2.36 -12.08 2.59
N PHE A 116 2.88 -13.12 1.92
CA PHE A 116 2.35 -13.60 0.63
C PHE A 116 1.27 -14.67 0.80
N ASN A 117 1.25 -15.36 1.92
CA ASN A 117 0.28 -16.41 2.24
C ASN A 117 -0.93 -15.87 3.04
N ASN A 118 -0.90 -14.59 3.42
CA ASN A 118 -1.93 -13.91 4.20
C ASN A 118 -2.26 -14.66 5.49
N ASP A 119 -1.27 -15.27 6.15
CA ASP A 119 -1.48 -15.99 7.41
C ASP A 119 -1.20 -15.14 8.65
N ASP A 120 -0.94 -13.84 8.46
CA ASP A 120 -0.58 -12.89 9.51
C ASP A 120 0.79 -13.17 10.16
N PHE A 121 1.65 -13.93 9.47
CA PHE A 121 3.02 -14.21 9.89
C PHE A 121 4.00 -14.14 8.71
N LEU A 122 5.15 -13.48 8.89
CA LEU A 122 6.22 -13.58 7.89
C LEU A 122 7.06 -14.81 8.15
N CYS A 123 6.98 -15.78 7.24
CA CYS A 123 7.81 -16.97 7.27
C CYS A 123 9.07 -16.80 6.41
N LYS A 124 10.03 -17.72 6.54
CA LYS A 124 11.23 -17.76 5.69
C LYS A 124 10.89 -17.71 4.19
N SER A 125 9.82 -18.40 3.77
CA SER A 125 9.35 -18.38 2.37
C SER A 125 8.97 -17.00 1.86
N ASP A 126 8.41 -16.15 2.72
CA ASP A 126 7.93 -14.82 2.37
C ASP A 126 9.08 -13.82 2.30
N LEU A 127 10.05 -13.98 3.20
CA LEU A 127 11.32 -13.26 3.15
C LEU A 127 12.13 -13.63 1.89
N GLU A 128 12.20 -14.92 1.54
CA GLU A 128 12.89 -15.38 0.32
C GLU A 128 12.28 -14.75 -0.93
N LYS A 129 10.95 -14.76 -1.06
CA LYS A 129 10.22 -14.11 -2.17
C LYS A 129 10.46 -12.60 -2.19
N THR A 130 10.43 -11.96 -1.02
CA THR A 130 10.67 -10.52 -0.88
C THR A 130 12.08 -10.14 -1.33
N LEU A 131 13.10 -10.85 -0.86
CA LEU A 131 14.50 -10.64 -1.24
C LEU A 131 14.73 -10.92 -2.74
N THR A 132 14.12 -11.97 -3.27
CA THR A 132 14.22 -12.30 -4.70
C THR A 132 13.64 -11.17 -5.56
N LYS A 133 12.50 -10.60 -5.15
CA LYS A 133 11.89 -9.45 -5.84
C LYS A 133 12.73 -8.17 -5.74
N LEU A 134 13.31 -7.89 -4.57
CA LEU A 134 14.17 -6.71 -4.35
C LEU A 134 15.46 -6.78 -5.16
N THR A 135 16.10 -7.95 -5.16
CA THR A 135 17.38 -8.18 -5.84
C THR A 135 17.22 -8.52 -7.32
N ARG A 136 15.98 -8.60 -7.81
CA ARG A 136 15.66 -8.99 -9.20
C ARG A 136 16.28 -10.35 -9.60
N GLY A 137 16.49 -11.22 -8.60
CA GLY A 137 17.14 -12.52 -8.79
C GLY A 137 18.65 -12.46 -9.01
N GLU A 138 19.31 -11.36 -8.63
CA GLU A 138 20.78 -11.24 -8.73
C GLU A 138 21.53 -12.04 -7.64
N LEU A 139 20.88 -12.32 -6.51
CA LEU A 139 21.43 -13.15 -5.44
C LEU A 139 21.23 -14.63 -5.71
N GLY A 140 22.23 -15.45 -5.35
CA GLY A 140 22.11 -16.91 -5.38
C GLY A 140 21.18 -17.42 -4.28
N GLU A 141 20.56 -18.59 -4.49
CA GLU A 141 19.64 -19.20 -3.51
C GLU A 141 20.27 -19.36 -2.11
N ASP A 142 21.56 -19.69 -2.05
CA ASP A 142 22.30 -19.84 -0.79
C ASP A 142 22.51 -18.50 -0.07
N GLU A 143 22.72 -17.42 -0.82
CA GLU A 143 22.86 -16.06 -0.27
C GLU A 143 21.53 -15.56 0.27
N VAL A 144 20.44 -15.77 -0.48
CA VAL A 144 19.09 -15.42 -0.06
C VAL A 144 18.74 -16.15 1.24
N LYS A 145 18.99 -17.47 1.31
CA LYS A 145 18.76 -18.27 2.53
C LYS A 145 19.58 -17.76 3.71
N MET A 146 20.87 -17.46 3.50
CA MET A 146 21.72 -16.94 4.57
C MET A 146 21.21 -15.60 5.11
N VAL A 147 20.72 -14.71 4.24
CA VAL A 147 20.14 -13.43 4.67
C VAL A 147 18.82 -13.65 5.40
N CYS A 148 17.93 -14.51 4.88
CA CYS A 148 16.68 -14.87 5.54
C CYS A 148 16.92 -15.44 6.94
N GLU A 149 17.87 -16.36 7.10
CA GLU A 149 18.20 -16.94 8.41
C GLU A 149 18.68 -15.87 9.39
N LYS A 150 19.57 -14.97 8.97
CA LYS A 150 20.01 -13.86 9.82
C LYS A 150 18.88 -12.91 10.21
N VAL A 151 17.99 -12.58 9.26
CA VAL A 151 16.84 -11.73 9.55
C VAL A 151 15.93 -12.40 10.56
N MET A 152 15.64 -13.69 10.41
CA MET A 152 14.86 -14.46 11.38
C MET A 152 15.54 -14.48 12.75
N ASP A 153 16.83 -14.82 12.83
CA ASP A 153 17.56 -14.88 14.09
C ASP A 153 17.59 -13.52 14.85
N GLU A 154 17.51 -12.40 14.14
CA GLU A 154 17.50 -11.06 14.72
C GLU A 154 16.09 -10.52 15.04
N ALA A 155 15.10 -10.89 14.24
CA ALA A 155 13.74 -10.36 14.32
C ALA A 155 12.77 -11.26 15.10
N ASP A 156 12.96 -12.58 15.10
CA ASP A 156 12.13 -13.57 15.80
C ASP A 156 12.46 -13.55 17.30
N LEU A 157 11.70 -12.78 18.09
CA LEU A 157 11.97 -12.58 19.51
C LEU A 157 11.52 -13.77 20.37
N ASP A 158 10.49 -14.49 19.95
CA ASP A 158 9.92 -15.62 20.68
C ASP A 158 10.39 -17.00 20.17
N ASN A 159 11.16 -17.02 19.07
CA ASN A 159 11.77 -18.18 18.42
C ASN A 159 10.72 -19.21 17.96
N ASP A 160 9.56 -18.74 17.51
CA ASP A 160 8.50 -19.61 16.96
C ASP A 160 8.75 -19.99 15.49
N GLY A 161 9.77 -19.41 14.86
CA GLY A 161 10.18 -19.63 13.48
C GLY A 161 9.37 -18.81 12.47
N ARG A 162 8.63 -17.81 12.93
CA ARG A 162 7.81 -16.88 12.16
C ARG A 162 7.97 -15.48 12.74
N LEU A 163 7.64 -14.45 11.97
CA LEU A 163 7.60 -13.08 12.50
C LEU A 163 6.16 -12.62 12.63
N SER A 164 5.75 -12.33 13.85
CA SER A 164 4.48 -11.65 14.09
C SER A 164 4.57 -10.17 13.70
N LEU A 165 3.43 -9.49 13.68
CA LEU A 165 3.40 -8.03 13.49
C LEU A 165 4.24 -7.30 14.56
N GLU A 166 4.24 -7.79 15.81
CA GLU A 166 4.98 -7.19 16.91
C GLU A 166 6.49 -7.30 16.69
N ASP A 167 6.96 -8.48 16.26
CA ASP A 167 8.37 -8.73 15.90
C ASP A 167 8.81 -7.81 14.76
N PHE A 168 7.97 -7.70 13.73
CA PHE A 168 8.25 -6.86 12.57
C PHE A 168 8.29 -5.37 12.93
N GLN A 169 7.38 -4.90 13.79
CA GLN A 169 7.42 -3.52 14.31
C GLN A 169 8.70 -3.27 15.11
N HIS A 170 9.11 -4.20 15.97
CA HIS A 170 10.36 -4.13 16.71
C HIS A 170 11.59 -4.08 15.78
N MET A 171 11.59 -4.87 14.72
CA MET A 171 12.65 -4.87 13.70
C MET A 171 12.72 -3.52 12.96
N ILE A 172 11.57 -2.98 12.53
CA ILE A 172 11.51 -1.69 11.83
C ILE A 172 12.03 -0.53 12.69
N VAL A 173 11.74 -0.53 14.00
CA VAL A 173 12.25 0.50 14.91
C VAL A 173 13.79 0.49 14.97
N ARG A 174 14.41 -0.69 14.80
CA ARG A 174 15.87 -0.84 14.74
C ARG A 174 16.46 -0.51 13.37
N ALA A 175 15.64 -0.48 12.32
CA ALA A 175 16.03 -0.19 10.95
C ALA A 175 15.35 1.11 10.43
N PRO A 176 15.78 2.29 10.89
CA PRO A 176 15.14 3.57 10.51
C PRO A 176 15.18 3.83 9.00
N ASP A 177 16.19 3.30 8.31
CA ASP A 177 16.34 3.44 6.85
C ASP A 177 15.22 2.72 6.07
N PHE A 178 14.63 1.65 6.63
CA PHE A 178 13.56 0.91 5.99
C PHE A 178 12.34 1.80 5.72
N LEU A 179 11.85 2.51 6.74
CA LEU A 179 10.71 3.42 6.62
C LEU A 179 11.01 4.62 5.71
N SER A 180 12.27 5.03 5.63
CA SER A 180 12.68 6.12 4.72
C SER A 180 12.57 5.75 3.25
N THR A 181 12.53 4.45 2.92
CA THR A 181 12.34 3.95 1.54
C THR A 181 10.89 3.54 1.25
N PHE A 182 10.05 3.45 2.29
CA PHE A 182 8.65 3.03 2.19
C PHE A 182 7.71 4.24 2.09
N HIS A 183 7.82 4.99 1.00
CA HIS A 183 6.91 6.10 0.67
C HIS A 183 6.76 6.25 -0.84
N ILE A 184 5.62 6.77 -1.28
CA ILE A 184 5.40 7.22 -2.66
C ILE A 184 5.36 8.75 -2.64
N ARG A 185 6.13 9.38 -3.54
CA ARG A 185 6.03 10.81 -3.79
C ARG A 185 5.00 11.05 -4.87
N ILE A 186 3.94 11.77 -4.51
CA ILE A 186 2.87 12.24 -5.39
C ILE A 186 3.35 13.48 -6.15
#